data_AF-A0A6I9NNK1-F1
#
_entry.id   AF-A0A6I9NNK1-F1
#
_cell.length_a   1.000
_cell.length_b   1.000
_cell.length_c   1.000
_cell.angle_alpha   90.00
_cell.angle_beta   90.00
_cell.angle_gamma   90.00
#
_symmetry.space_group_name_H-M   'P 1'
#
loop_
_entity.id
_entity.type
_entity.pdbx_description
1 polymer ?
#
loop_
_entity_poly.entity_id
_entity_poly.type
_entity_poly.pdbx_seq_one_letter_code
_entity_poly.pdbx_strand_id
1 'polypeptide(L)'
;MERRPTLTPQQATELTVQLYGVTMTEISTLPSYIDQNFLIVDTEGTKYVLKIMNSEGSKNATKLEVQTFALSFLRQHGVPAQTALPTTTGKLLSMEEIDAFTDNIGL
;
A
#
# COMPACT_ATOMS: atom_id res chain seq x y z
N MET A 1 2.08 -20.85 8.23
CA MET A 1 2.06 -20.27 6.87
C MET A 1 1.94 -18.76 7.04
N GLU A 2 2.86 -17.98 6.47
CA GLU A 2 2.79 -16.51 6.51
C GLU A 2 1.51 -16.03 5.82
N ARG A 3 0.68 -15.25 6.52
CA ARG A 3 -0.62 -14.78 6.02
C ARG A 3 -0.46 -13.57 5.10
N ARG A 4 -0.48 -13.80 3.79
CA ARG A 4 -0.41 -12.74 2.77
C ARG A 4 -1.73 -11.96 2.71
N PRO A 5 -1.68 -10.65 2.49
CA PRO A 5 -2.89 -9.89 2.20
C PRO A 5 -3.45 -10.29 0.83
N THR A 6 -4.77 -10.39 0.74
CA THR A 6 -5.50 -10.81 -0.46
C THR A 6 -6.65 -9.84 -0.74
N LEU A 7 -6.34 -8.56 -0.84
CA LEU A 7 -7.32 -7.54 -1.20
C LEU A 7 -7.67 -7.64 -2.67
N THR A 8 -8.92 -7.34 -3.00
CA THR A 8 -9.35 -7.14 -4.39
C THR A 8 -8.91 -5.77 -4.90
N PRO A 9 -8.86 -5.55 -6.23
CA PRO A 9 -8.65 -4.21 -6.79
C PRO A 9 -9.69 -3.19 -6.32
N GLN A 10 -10.93 -3.62 -6.06
CA GLN A 10 -11.97 -2.75 -5.53
C GLN A 10 -11.62 -2.27 -4.10
N GLN A 11 -11.27 -3.19 -3.20
CA GLN A 11 -10.86 -2.83 -1.83
C GLN A 11 -9.61 -1.92 -1.83
N ALA A 12 -8.64 -2.22 -2.70
CA ALA A 12 -7.44 -1.39 -2.86
C ALA A 12 -7.77 0.03 -3.37
N THR A 13 -8.76 0.14 -4.26
CA THR A 13 -9.28 1.43 -4.75
C THR A 13 -9.91 2.23 -3.61
N GLU A 14 -10.81 1.61 -2.85
CA GLU A 14 -11.50 2.25 -1.72
C GLU A 14 -10.51 2.76 -0.67
N LEU A 15 -9.53 1.93 -0.29
CA LEU A 15 -8.47 2.32 0.63
C LEU A 15 -7.60 3.46 0.11
N THR A 16 -7.28 3.46 -1.19
CA THR A 16 -6.45 4.51 -1.80
C THR A 16 -7.17 5.86 -1.75
N VAL A 17 -8.46 5.88 -2.11
CA VAL A 17 -9.28 7.10 -2.04
C VAL A 17 -9.39 7.58 -0.60
N GLN A 18 -9.75 6.68 0.33
CA GLN A 18 -9.96 7.03 1.73
C GLN A 18 -8.70 7.53 2.43
N LEU A 19 -7.59 6.80 2.28
CA LEU A 19 -6.37 7.05 3.05
C LEU A 19 -5.46 8.08 2.40
N TYR A 20 -5.47 8.22 1.07
CA TYR A 20 -4.53 9.10 0.36
C TYR A 20 -5.23 10.19 -0.47
N GLY A 21 -6.57 10.15 -0.61
CA GLY A 21 -7.30 11.13 -1.41
C GLY A 21 -6.98 11.03 -2.92
N VAL A 22 -6.35 9.95 -3.36
CA VAL A 22 -5.97 9.76 -4.76
C VAL A 22 -7.13 9.11 -5.51
N THR A 23 -7.66 9.79 -6.52
CA THR A 23 -8.63 9.25 -7.46
C THR A 23 -7.89 8.64 -8.65
N MET A 24 -8.31 7.44 -9.10
CA MET A 24 -7.57 6.69 -10.12
C MET A 24 -8.40 6.34 -11.35
N THR A 25 -7.70 6.22 -12.47
CA THR A 25 -8.24 5.77 -13.75
C THR A 25 -7.95 4.29 -13.99
N GLU A 26 -6.83 3.79 -13.48
CA GLU A 26 -6.41 2.39 -13.63
C GLU A 26 -5.85 1.83 -12.31
N ILE A 27 -6.14 0.55 -12.07
CA ILE A 27 -5.53 -0.24 -11.01
C ILE A 27 -5.22 -1.66 -11.51
N SER A 28 -4.04 -2.17 -11.18
CA SER A 28 -3.63 -3.55 -11.52
C SER A 28 -2.73 -4.15 -10.45
N THR A 29 -2.73 -5.48 -10.34
CA THR A 29 -1.84 -6.18 -9.41
C THR A 29 -0.41 -6.22 -9.95
N LEU A 30 0.57 -6.11 -9.05
CA LEU A 30 1.98 -6.31 -9.36
C LEU A 30 2.48 -7.61 -8.72
N PRO A 31 3.52 -8.25 -9.29
CA PRO A 31 4.18 -9.38 -8.65
C PRO A 31 4.64 -9.03 -7.23
N SER A 32 4.40 -9.92 -6.29
CA SER A 32 4.80 -9.76 -4.90
C SER A 32 5.09 -11.12 -4.24
N TYR A 33 5.81 -11.11 -3.12
CA TYR A 33 6.17 -12.32 -2.38
C TYR A 33 5.35 -12.47 -1.08
N ILE A 34 5.62 -11.61 -0.09
CA ILE A 34 4.96 -11.63 1.23
C ILE A 34 3.85 -10.58 1.32
N ASP A 35 4.12 -9.38 0.78
CA ASP A 35 3.19 -8.26 0.71
C ASP A 35 2.30 -8.39 -0.54
N GLN A 36 1.33 -7.48 -0.70
CA GLN A 36 0.55 -7.33 -1.93
C GLN A 36 0.77 -5.92 -2.49
N ASN A 37 1.06 -5.83 -3.78
CA ASN A 37 1.37 -4.56 -4.43
C ASN A 37 0.36 -4.32 -5.56
N PHE A 38 -0.09 -3.07 -5.70
CA PHE A 38 -0.90 -2.61 -6.82
C PHE A 38 -0.22 -1.44 -7.51
N LEU A 39 -0.26 -1.44 -8.83
CA LEU A 39 -0.01 -0.23 -9.63
C LEU A 39 -1.29 0.57 -9.68
N ILE A 40 -1.18 1.86 -9.39
CA ILE A 40 -2.27 2.84 -9.46
C ILE A 40 -1.85 3.94 -10.43
N VAL A 41 -2.76 4.31 -11.32
CA VAL A 41 -2.61 5.47 -12.22
C VAL A 41 -3.68 6.48 -11.89
N ASP A 42 -3.29 7.68 -11.44
CA ASP A 42 -4.26 8.73 -11.12
C ASP A 42 -4.87 9.37 -12.38
N THR A 43 -5.77 10.34 -12.18
CA THR A 43 -6.42 11.07 -13.28
C THR A 43 -5.48 11.95 -14.09
N GLU A 44 -4.29 12.24 -13.58
CA GLU A 44 -3.24 13.01 -14.27
C GLU A 44 -2.21 12.09 -14.95
N GLY A 45 -2.35 10.77 -14.82
CA GLY A 45 -1.42 9.79 -15.35
C GLY A 45 -0.22 9.50 -14.43
N THR A 46 -0.21 10.03 -13.20
CA THR A 46 0.84 9.76 -12.23
C THR A 46 0.72 8.34 -11.71
N LYS A 47 1.87 7.66 -11.59
CA LYS A 47 1.94 6.25 -11.18
C LYS A 47 2.37 6.12 -9.72
N TYR A 48 1.60 5.35 -8.97
CA TYR A 48 1.90 5.01 -7.58
C TYR A 48 1.95 3.48 -7.41
N VAL A 49 2.62 3.05 -6.34
CA VAL A 49 2.52 1.67 -5.87
C VAL A 49 1.82 1.69 -4.52
N LEU A 50 0.61 1.15 -4.45
CA LEU A 50 -0.03 0.84 -3.17
C LEU A 50 0.52 -0.48 -2.68
N LYS A 51 1.14 -0.45 -1.50
CA LYS A 51 1.73 -1.63 -0.86
C LYS A 51 0.96 -1.99 0.39
N ILE A 52 0.35 -3.17 0.40
CA ILE A 52 -0.31 -3.76 1.56
C ILE A 52 0.68 -4.69 2.23
N MET A 53 1.14 -4.30 3.41
CA MET A 53 2.12 -5.06 4.16
C MET A 53 1.48 -6.25 4.86
N ASN A 54 2.19 -7.37 4.87
CA ASN A 54 1.76 -8.56 5.57
C ASN A 54 1.49 -8.29 7.06
N SER A 55 0.38 -8.83 7.57
CA SER A 55 -0.09 -8.64 8.94
C SER A 55 0.92 -8.98 10.04
N GLU A 56 1.84 -9.93 9.83
CA GLU A 56 2.90 -10.25 10.79
C GLU A 56 4.02 -9.19 10.78
N GLY A 57 4.38 -8.68 9.60
CA GLY A 57 5.31 -7.56 9.44
C GLY A 57 4.73 -6.24 9.97
N SER A 58 3.43 -6.03 9.81
CA SER A 58 2.72 -4.83 10.25
C SER A 58 2.66 -4.67 11.77
N LYS A 59 2.85 -5.74 12.56
CA LYS A 59 2.83 -5.68 14.04
C LYS A 59 3.90 -4.76 14.63
N ASN A 60 4.97 -4.47 13.90
CA ASN A 60 6.00 -3.53 14.33
C ASN A 60 5.96 -2.25 13.48
N ALA A 61 4.95 -1.43 13.72
CA ALA A 61 4.76 -0.15 13.04
C ALA A 61 6.02 0.74 13.13
N THR A 62 6.68 0.79 14.29
CA THR A 62 7.92 1.57 14.48
C THR A 62 9.03 1.13 13.52
N LYS A 63 9.23 -0.17 13.31
CA LYS A 63 10.23 -0.67 12.36
C LYS A 63 9.93 -0.22 10.94
N LEU A 64 8.65 -0.22 10.55
CA LEU A 64 8.20 0.18 9.22
C LEU A 64 8.34 1.69 8.99
N GLU A 65 8.03 2.48 10.02
CA GLU A 65 8.24 3.93 10.00
C GLU A 65 9.73 4.27 9.86
N VAL A 66 10.60 3.63 10.64
CA VAL A 66 12.05 3.84 10.56
C VAL A 66 12.59 3.46 9.18
N GLN A 67 12.15 2.34 8.60
CA GLN A 67 12.54 1.95 7.24
C GLN A 67 12.08 2.98 6.20
N THR A 68 10.84 3.47 6.31
CA THR A 68 10.28 4.46 5.39
C THR A 68 11.00 5.81 5.51
N PHE A 69 11.33 6.22 6.74
CA PHE A 69 12.10 7.43 7.00
C PHE A 69 13.53 7.31 6.44
N ALA A 70 14.20 6.17 6.64
CA ALA A 70 15.54 5.94 6.11
C ALA A 70 15.59 6.06 4.58
N LEU A 71 14.60 5.49 3.87
CA LEU A 71 14.51 5.63 2.41
C LEU A 71 14.27 7.08 1.97
N SER A 72 13.43 7.80 2.71
CA SER A 72 13.17 9.22 2.46
C SER A 72 14.43 10.07 2.67
N PHE A 73 15.19 9.79 3.73
CA PHE A 73 16.48 10.42 4.00
C PHE A 73 17.47 10.16 2.87
N LEU A 74 17.60 8.91 2.40
CA LEU A 74 18.47 8.56 1.28
C LEU A 74 18.10 9.33 0.00
N ARG A 75 16.80 9.44 -0.31
CA ARG A 75 16.32 10.22 -1.46
C ARG A 75 16.67 11.70 -1.34
N GLN A 76 16.52 12.29 -0.15
CA GLN A 76 16.90 13.68 0.10
C GLN A 76 18.40 13.93 -0.10
N HIS A 77 19.23 12.90 0.03
CA HIS A 77 20.68 12.96 -0.16
C HIS A 77 21.13 12.44 -1.53
N GLY A 78 20.22 12.39 -2.51
CA GLY A 78 20.56 12.09 -3.91
C GLY A 78 20.66 10.61 -4.26
N VAL A 79 20.37 9.71 -3.32
CA VAL A 79 20.29 8.27 -3.61
C VAL A 79 18.90 7.94 -4.14
N PRO A 80 18.75 7.36 -5.35
CA PRO A 80 17.45 6.93 -5.84
C PRO A 80 16.83 5.89 -4.90
N ALA A 81 15.78 6.31 -4.19
CA ALA A 81 15.04 5.48 -3.25
C ALA A 81 13.55 5.81 -3.34
N GLN A 82 12.71 4.82 -3.05
CA GLN A 82 11.27 5.02 -2.97
C GLN A 82 10.90 5.92 -1.78
N THR A 83 9.89 6.76 -1.96
CA THR A 83 9.29 7.56 -0.88
C THR A 83 7.80 7.26 -0.77
N ALA A 84 7.28 7.37 0.45
CA ALA A 84 5.85 7.26 0.71
C ALA A 84 5.15 8.61 0.50
N LEU A 85 3.96 8.56 -0.11
CA LEU A 85 3.02 9.68 -0.08
C LEU A 85 2.38 9.72 1.33
N PRO A 86 2.31 10.86 2.01
CA PRO A 86 1.56 10.95 3.26
C PRO A 86 0.07 10.67 3.05
N THR A 87 -0.56 10.03 4.02
CA THR A 87 -2.02 9.88 4.09
C THR A 87 -2.70 11.24 4.25
N THR A 88 -4.03 11.28 4.11
CA THR A 88 -4.87 12.47 4.34
C THR A 88 -4.75 13.02 5.77
N THR A 89 -4.23 12.22 6.71
CA THR A 89 -3.95 12.63 8.10
C THR A 89 -2.49 13.08 8.32
N GLY A 90 -1.65 13.04 7.29
CA GLY A 90 -0.23 13.39 7.35
C GLY A 90 0.70 12.28 7.84
N LYS A 91 0.18 11.09 8.19
CA LYS A 91 1.00 9.92 8.55
C LYS A 91 1.54 9.23 7.31
N LEU A 92 2.73 8.62 7.40
CA LEU A 92 3.36 7.90 6.28
C LEU A 92 2.79 6.50 6.03
N LEU A 93 2.18 5.89 7.06
CA LEU A 93 1.65 4.54 7.04
C LEU A 93 0.32 4.53 7.81
N SER A 94 -0.57 3.60 7.44
CA SER A 94 -1.79 3.31 8.19
C SER A 94 -1.90 1.83 8.51
N MET A 95 -2.47 1.52 9.67
CA MET A 95 -2.86 0.16 10.05
C MET A 95 -4.37 0.06 9.90
N GLU A 96 -4.81 -0.83 9.02
CA GLU A 96 -6.23 -1.05 8.74
C GLU A 96 -6.62 -2.47 9.13
N GLU A 97 -7.80 -2.62 9.72
CA GLU A 97 -8.46 -3.91 9.85
C GLU A 97 -9.32 -4.12 8.61
N ILE A 98 -9.02 -5.15 7.82
CA ILE A 98 -9.67 -5.41 6.54
C ILE A 98 -10.25 -6.82 6.58
N ASP A 99 -11.56 -6.93 6.37
CA ASP A 99 -12.21 -8.21 6.19
C ASP A 99 -11.78 -8.81 4.85
N ALA A 100 -11.01 -9.90 4.91
CA ALA A 100 -10.69 -10.70 3.75
C ALA A 100 -11.93 -11.52 3.38
N PHE A 101 -12.80 -10.96 2.54
CA PHE A 101 -13.86 -11.75 1.92
C PHE A 101 -13.22 -12.68 0.89
N THR A 102 -12.99 -13.93 1.29
CA THR A 102 -12.82 -15.00 0.31
C THR A 102 -14.20 -15.30 -0.26
N ASP A 103 -14.48 -14.82 -1.46
CA ASP A 103 -15.62 -15.33 -2.22
C ASP A 103 -15.39 -16.82 -2.46
N ASN A 104 -16.04 -17.63 -1.65
CA ASN A 104 -16.31 -19.02 -1.95
C ASN A 104 -17.72 -19.37 -1.50
N ILE A 105 -18.68 -19.09 -2.37
CA ILE A 105 -19.78 -20.01 -2.64
C ILE A 105 -20.27 -19.73 -4.06
N GLY A 106 -19.74 -20.50 -5.00
CA GLY A 106 -20.56 -20.99 -6.10
C GLY A 106 -21.46 -22.09 -5.55
N LEU A 107 -22.77 -21.84 -5.54
CA LEU A 107 -23.89 -22.74 -5.88
C LEU A 107 -25.18 -21.91 -5.90
#